data_AF-A0A3D0HJU7-F1
#
_entry.id   AF-A0A3D0HJU7-F1
#
_cell.length_a   1.000
_cell.length_b   1.000
_cell.length_c   1.000
_cell.angle_alpha   90.00
_cell.angle_beta   90.00
_cell.angle_gamma   90.00
#
_symmetry.space_group_name_H-M   'P 1'
#
loop_
_entity.id
_entity.type
_entity.pdbx_description
1 polymer ?
#
loop_
_entity_poly.entity_id
_entity_poly.type
_entity_poly.pdbx_seq_one_letter_code
_entity_poly.pdbx_strand_id
1 'polypeptide(L)' 'MKILVTGADGFIGSHVVETLVKSGHEVRAFVLYNSFNSWGWLDESDK' A
#
# COMPACT_ATOMS: atom_id res chain seq x y z
N MET A 1 -0.92 -11.76 10.86
CA MET A 1 -1.21 -12.49 9.61
C MET A 1 -0.39 -11.88 8.49
N LYS A 2 -0.01 -12.65 7.45
CA LYS A 2 0.65 -12.11 6.25
C LYS A 2 -0.39 -11.82 5.18
N ILE A 3 -0.40 -10.60 4.65
CA ILE A 3 -1.44 -10.13 3.71
C ILE A 3 -0.79 -9.53 2.48
N LEU A 4 -1.25 -9.92 1.29
CA LEU A 4 -0.92 -9.28 0.01
C LEU A 4 -2.10 -8.38 -0.39
N VAL A 5 -1.82 -7.11 -0.67
CA VAL A 5 -2.82 -6.17 -1.20
C VAL A 5 -2.47 -5.83 -2.64
N THR A 6 -3.38 -6.12 -3.58
CA THR A 6 -3.26 -5.71 -4.98
C THR A 6 -3.93 -4.36 -5.20
N GLY A 7 -3.43 -3.56 -6.15
CA GLY A 7 -3.90 -2.17 -6.34
C GLY A 7 -3.60 -1.31 -5.12
N ALA A 8 -2.51 -1.61 -4.41
CA ALA A 8 -2.15 -0.97 -3.15
C ALA A 8 -1.76 0.51 -3.30
N ASP A 9 -1.38 0.93 -4.50
CA ASP A 9 -1.07 2.30 -4.91
C ASP A 9 -2.32 3.17 -5.15
N GLY A 10 -3.50 2.57 -5.22
CA GLY A 10 -4.77 3.27 -5.44
C GLY A 10 -5.27 4.04 -4.22
N PHE A 11 -6.25 4.93 -4.45
CA PHE A 11 -6.86 5.75 -3.40
C PHE A 11 -7.38 4.91 -2.21
N ILE A 12 -8.16 3.87 -2.46
CA ILE A 12 -8.67 2.99 -1.38
C ILE A 12 -7.61 1.98 -0.94
N GLY A 13 -6.83 1.44 -1.88
CA GLY A 13 -5.84 0.40 -1.61
C GLY A 13 -4.78 0.83 -0.60
N SER A 14 -4.30 2.07 -0.72
CA SER A 14 -3.33 2.68 0.21
C SER A 14 -3.87 2.74 1.64
N HIS A 15 -5.10 3.21 1.83
CA HIS A 15 -5.76 3.26 3.14
C HIS A 15 -5.97 1.88 3.75
N VAL A 16 -6.25 0.87 2.93
CA VAL A 16 -6.34 -0.53 3.37
C VAL A 16 -4.97 -1.02 3.86
N VAL A 17 -3.90 -0.75 3.10
CA VAL A 17 -2.53 -1.08 3.53
C VAL A 17 -2.21 -0.43 4.87
N GLU A 18 -2.44 0.87 5.01
CA GLU A 18 -2.19 1.58 6.28
C GLU A 18 -2.95 0.98 7.44
N THR A 19 -4.25 0.71 7.25
CA THR A 19 -5.10 0.17 8.30
C THR A 19 -4.62 -1.21 8.75
N LEU A 20 -4.22 -2.07 7.81
CA LEU A 20 -3.71 -3.41 8.11
C LEU A 20 -2.34 -3.36 8.82
N VAL A 21 -1.45 -2.46 8.40
CA VAL A 21 -0.17 -2.23 9.08
C VAL A 21 -0.40 -1.71 10.50
N LYS A 22 -1.24 -0.68 10.68
CA LYS A 22 -1.63 -0.11 11.99
C LYS A 22 -2.28 -1.16 12.89
N SER A 23 -2.93 -2.18 12.32
CA SER A 23 -3.52 -3.33 13.03
C SER A 23 -2.52 -4.44 13.36
N GLY A 24 -1.23 -4.26 13.10
CA GLY A 24 -0.17 -5.22 13.45
C GLY A 24 -0.03 -6.39 12.48
N HIS A 25 -0.47 -6.24 11.22
CA HIS A 25 -0.28 -7.26 10.20
C HIS A 25 1.00 -7.05 9.38
N GLU A 26 1.59 -8.15 8.91
CA GLU A 26 2.70 -8.11 7.95
C GLU A 26 2.09 -7.95 6.56
N VAL A 27 2.20 -6.76 5.98
CA VAL A 27 1.55 -6.41 4.70
C VAL A 27 2.59 -6.32 3.59
N ARG A 28 2.29 -6.93 2.45
CA ARG A 28 2.99 -6.71 1.18
C ARG A 28 2.07 -5.92 0.25
N ALA A 29 2.41 -4.67 -0.01
CA ALA A 29 1.75 -3.84 -1.01
C ALA A 29 2.24 -4.23 -2.41
N PHE A 30 1.32 -4.61 -3.30
CA PHE A 30 1.60 -4.89 -4.70
C PHE A 30 1.08 -3.73 -5.56
N VAL A 31 2.03 -2.96 -6.08
CA VAL A 31 1.80 -1.72 -6.83
C VAL A 31 2.24 -1.88 -8.28
N LEU A 32 1.65 -1.09 -9.18
CA LEU A 32 2.03 -1.11 -10.59
C LEU A 32 3.33 -0.32 -10.80
N TYR A 33 4.32 -0.96 -11.45
CA TYR A 33 5.49 -0.23 -11.93
C TYR A 33 5.09 0.77 -13.02
N ASN A 34 5.53 2.02 -12.88
CA ASN A 34 5.21 3.10 -13.80
C ASN A 34 6.45 3.97 -14.07
N SER A 35 6.37 4.79 -15.13
CA SER A 35 7.45 5.67 -15.57
C SER A 35 7.69 6.89 -14.67
N PHE A 36 6.82 7.12 -13.68
CA PHE A 36 6.91 8.26 -12.77
C PHE A 36 7.69 7.93 -11.49
N ASN A 37 8.12 6.67 -11.31
CA ASN A 37 8.79 6.18 -10.11
C ASN A 37 8.01 6.50 -8.82
N SER A 38 6.69 6.34 -8.89
CA SER A 38 5.75 6.61 -7.81
C SER A 38 5.07 5.31 -7.36
N TRP A 39 4.83 5.16 -6.06
CA TRP A 39 3.97 4.10 -5.50
C TRP A 39 2.51 4.56 -5.33
N GLY A 40 2.11 5.61 -6.04
CA GLY A 40 0.78 6.21 -6.00
C GLY A 40 0.51 6.87 -4.64
N TRP A 41 -0.69 6.65 -4.10
CA TRP A 41 -1.11 7.25 -2.83
C TRP A 41 -0.26 6.80 -1.63
N LEU A 42 0.50 5.71 -1.76
CA LEU A 42 1.44 5.26 -0.72
C LEU A 42 2.66 6.17 -0.56
N ASP A 43 3.00 7.00 -1.55
CA ASP A 43 4.12 7.94 -1.44
C ASP A 43 3.87 9.02 -0.36
N GLU A 44 2.61 9.25 -0.02
CA GLU A 44 2.16 10.21 0.99
C GLU A 44 1.91 9.57 2.36
N SER A 45 2.05 8.25 2.47
CA SER A 45 1.78 7.53 3.72
C SER A 45 2.84 7.84 4.78
N ASP A 46 2.40 7.97 6.04
CA ASP A 46 3.30 8.19 7.17
C ASP A 46 4.27 7.01 7.34
N LYS A 47 5.51 7.31 7.74
CA LYS A 47 6.54 6.29 8.02
C LYS A 47 6.33 5.54 9.32
#